data_AF-A0A961DLN7-F1
#
_entry.id   AF-A0A961DLN7-F1
#
_cell.length_a   1.000
_cell.length_b   1.000
_cell.length_c   1.000
_cell.angle_alpha   90.00
_cell.angle_beta   90.00
_cell.angle_gamma   90.00
#
_symmetry.space_group_name_H-M   'P 1'
#
loop_
_entity.id
_entity.type
_entity.pdbx_description
1 polymer ?
#
loop_
_entity_poly.entity_id
_entity_poly.type
_entity_poly.pdbx_seq_one_letter_code
_entity_poly.pdbx_strand_id
1 'polypeptide(L)'
;NESMMKAGVMIGGDGLADDLSEAFVVNFDNDPPLVTDGPYGEIHELFNGFWIIQVSSKEEAIEWASRCPLGPGNKLEVRRVTDMSDFADFEGNEYLKKEEDWREELEKS
;
A
#
# COMPACT_ATOMS: atom_id res chain seq x y z
N ASN A 1 -2.52 15.84 -2.45
CA ASN A 1 -3.29 15.46 -1.24
C ASN A 1 -4.55 16.28 -1.10
N GLU A 2 -4.49 17.61 -0.99
CA GLU A 2 -5.69 18.45 -0.79
C GLU A 2 -6.85 18.17 -1.76
N SER A 3 -6.58 18.04 -3.06
CA SER A 3 -7.63 17.78 -4.05
C SER A 3 -8.31 16.42 -3.83
N MET A 4 -7.57 15.40 -3.41
CA MET A 4 -8.12 14.07 -3.11
C MET A 4 -8.93 14.08 -1.82
N MET A 5 -8.46 14.79 -0.79
CA MET A 5 -9.20 14.98 0.47
C MET A 5 -10.50 15.76 0.23
N LYS A 6 -10.45 16.86 -0.54
CA LYS A 6 -11.63 17.66 -0.89
C LYS A 6 -12.65 16.87 -1.72
N ALA A 7 -12.17 15.97 -2.58
CA ALA A 7 -13.03 15.08 -3.36
C ALA A 7 -13.54 13.88 -2.56
N GLY A 8 -13.07 13.66 -1.32
CA GLY A 8 -13.46 12.52 -0.49
C GLY A 8 -12.91 11.17 -0.97
N VAL A 9 -11.92 11.17 -1.87
CA VAL A 9 -11.38 9.94 -2.47
C VAL A 9 -10.15 9.42 -1.73
N MET A 10 -9.46 10.24 -0.93
CA MET A 10 -8.30 9.79 -0.15
C MET A 10 -8.77 9.08 1.12
N ILE A 11 -8.46 7.78 1.23
CA ILE A 11 -8.81 6.96 2.41
C ILE A 11 -7.61 6.70 3.33
N GLY A 12 -6.39 6.93 2.84
CA GLY A 12 -5.18 6.85 3.65
C GLY A 12 -3.93 7.15 2.84
N GLY A 13 -2.78 7.14 3.50
CA GLY A 13 -1.49 7.32 2.85
C GLY A 13 -0.52 8.05 3.76
N ASP A 14 0.76 7.72 3.63
CA ASP A 14 1.85 8.32 4.39
C ASP A 14 3.10 8.44 3.53
N GLY A 15 3.94 9.41 3.90
CA GLY A 15 5.32 9.50 3.43
C GLY A 15 6.21 8.60 4.28
N LEU A 16 7.16 7.94 3.65
CA LEU A 16 8.19 7.17 4.35
C LEU A 16 9.46 8.01 4.47
N ALA A 17 10.25 7.74 5.52
CA ALA A 17 11.47 8.48 5.77
C ALA A 17 12.52 8.21 4.68
N ASP A 18 13.10 9.27 4.14
CA ASP A 18 14.22 9.19 3.19
C ASP A 18 15.51 8.64 3.86
N ASP A 19 15.63 8.84 5.18
CA ASP A 19 16.71 8.27 5.98
C ASP A 19 16.40 6.79 6.28
N LEU A 20 17.18 5.91 5.64
CA LEU A 20 17.06 4.46 5.79
C LEU A 20 17.92 3.89 6.92
N SER A 21 18.54 4.72 7.75
CA SER A 21 19.39 4.25 8.87
C SER A 21 18.62 3.42 9.90
N GLU A 22 17.31 3.61 10.00
CA GLU A 22 16.41 2.83 10.86
C GLU A 22 15.61 1.74 10.11
N ALA A 23 15.83 1.58 8.79
CA ALA A 23 15.15 0.56 8.00
C ALA A 23 15.74 -0.83 8.27
N PHE A 24 14.89 -1.86 8.24
CA PHE A 24 15.31 -3.26 8.33
C PHE A 24 14.35 -4.17 7.54
N VAL A 25 14.85 -5.34 7.16
CA VAL A 25 14.09 -6.39 6.47
C VAL A 25 14.06 -7.64 7.35
N VAL A 26 12.89 -8.27 7.44
CA VAL A 26 12.71 -9.57 8.07
C VAL A 26 12.52 -10.64 6.98
N ASN A 27 13.46 -11.57 6.88
CA ASN A 27 13.43 -12.68 5.95
C ASN A 27 12.91 -13.97 6.64
N PHE A 28 11.77 -14.46 6.16
CA PHE A 28 11.07 -15.64 6.68
C PHE A 28 11.46 -16.97 6.00
N ASP A 29 12.43 -16.97 5.07
CA ASP A 29 13.00 -18.20 4.51
C ASP A 29 13.84 -18.98 5.54
N ASN A 30 14.13 -18.36 6.69
CA ASN A 30 14.87 -18.95 7.79
C ASN A 30 13.93 -19.21 9.00
N ASP A 31 14.26 -20.24 9.77
CA ASP A 31 13.66 -20.49 11.09
C ASP A 31 14.77 -20.51 12.16
N PRO A 32 14.85 -19.49 13.04
CA PRO A 32 13.97 -18.31 13.14
C PRO A 32 14.19 -17.30 11.99
N PRO A 33 13.25 -16.36 11.78
CA PRO A 33 13.39 -15.31 10.76
C PRO A 33 14.67 -14.49 10.95
N LEU A 34 15.32 -14.14 9.84
CA LEU A 34 16.54 -13.35 9.83
C LEU A 34 16.21 -11.86 9.68
N VAL A 35 16.74 -11.02 10.56
CA VAL A 35 16.63 -9.55 10.43
C VAL A 35 17.93 -8.99 9.85
N THR A 36 17.81 -8.16 8.82
CA THR A 36 18.94 -7.46 8.19
C THR A 36 18.69 -5.96 8.13
N ASP A 37 19.67 -5.16 8.53
CA ASP A 37 19.61 -3.70 8.44
C ASP A 37 19.55 -3.23 6.98
N GLY A 38 18.86 -2.12 6.77
CA GLY A 38 18.63 -1.52 5.46
C GLY A 38 17.33 -1.94 4.79
N PRO A 39 17.04 -1.39 3.59
CA PRO A 39 15.82 -1.65 2.84
C PRO A 39 15.83 -3.02 2.16
N TYR A 40 14.67 -3.41 1.62
CA TYR A 40 14.55 -4.62 0.81
C TYR A 40 15.26 -4.48 -0.55
N GLY A 41 16.26 -5.35 -0.80
CA GLY A 41 16.93 -5.51 -2.11
C GLY A 41 17.91 -4.40 -2.51
N GLU A 42 18.48 -4.50 -3.72
CA GLU A 42 19.23 -3.40 -4.34
C GLU A 42 18.25 -2.30 -4.80
N ILE A 43 18.13 -1.25 -3.99
CA ILE A 43 17.33 -0.06 -4.28
C ILE A 43 17.82 0.64 -5.55
N HIS A 44 17.17 0.35 -6.68
CA HIS A 44 17.30 1.16 -7.90
C HIS A 44 16.41 2.41 -7.85
N GLU A 45 15.27 2.35 -7.14
CA GLU A 45 14.33 3.45 -6.92
C GLU A 45 13.82 3.35 -5.47
N LEU A 46 13.90 4.44 -4.69
CA LEU A 46 13.44 4.48 -3.29
C LEU A 46 11.91 4.56 -3.23
N PHE A 47 11.31 3.76 -2.33
CA PHE A 47 9.87 3.79 -2.07
C PHE A 47 9.58 4.81 -0.96
N ASN A 48 9.18 6.02 -1.36
CA ASN A 48 9.09 7.18 -0.46
C ASN A 48 7.70 7.42 0.15
N GLY A 49 6.74 6.54 -0.11
CA GLY A 49 5.38 6.68 0.40
C GLY A 49 4.32 6.12 -0.52
N PHE A 50 3.08 6.20 -0.05
CA PHE A 50 1.93 5.69 -0.77
C PHE A 50 0.68 6.52 -0.49
N TRP A 51 -0.29 6.40 -1.38
CA TRP A 51 -1.66 6.85 -1.17
C TRP A 51 -2.60 5.68 -1.37
N ILE A 52 -3.64 5.62 -0.53
CA ILE A 52 -4.79 4.75 -0.76
C ILE A 52 -5.96 5.66 -1.12
N ILE A 53 -6.53 5.40 -2.29
CA ILE A 53 -7.69 6.13 -2.80
C ILE A 53 -8.86 5.18 -3.06
N GLN A 54 -10.07 5.61 -2.72
CA GLN A 54 -11.31 4.95 -3.08
C GLN A 54 -11.86 5.63 -4.33
N VAL A 55 -11.95 4.87 -5.41
CA VAL A 55 -12.43 5.33 -6.72
C VAL A 55 -13.37 4.28 -7.32
N SER A 56 -14.21 4.71 -8.25
CA SER A 56 -15.23 3.86 -8.88
C SER A 56 -14.70 3.03 -10.05
N SER A 57 -13.55 3.39 -10.62
CA SER A 57 -12.93 2.65 -11.72
C SER A 57 -11.41 2.83 -11.81
N LYS A 58 -10.79 1.99 -12.65
CA LYS A 58 -9.36 2.08 -12.97
C LYS A 58 -9.03 3.40 -13.70
N GLU A 59 -9.92 3.88 -14.54
CA GLU A 59 -9.76 5.14 -15.28
C GLU A 59 -9.73 6.33 -14.32
N GLU A 60 -10.60 6.33 -13.32
CA GLU A 60 -10.59 7.35 -12.26
C GLU A 60 -9.29 7.27 -11.44
N ALA A 61 -8.79 6.07 -11.15
CA ALA A 61 -7.48 5.89 -10.51
C ALA A 61 -6.33 6.49 -11.34
N ILE A 62 -6.35 6.27 -12.66
CA ILE A 62 -5.37 6.82 -13.60
C ILE A 62 -5.43 8.35 -13.61
N GLU A 63 -6.64 8.92 -13.62
CA GLU A 63 -6.82 10.37 -13.59
C GLU A 63 -6.21 10.99 -12.33
N TRP A 64 -6.49 10.41 -11.16
CA TRP A 64 -5.91 10.86 -9.90
C TRP A 64 -4.41 10.69 -9.84
N ALA A 65 -3.89 9.53 -10.25
CA ALA A 65 -2.46 9.25 -10.29
C ALA A 65 -1.71 10.24 -11.21
N SER A 66 -2.30 10.60 -12.34
CA SER A 66 -1.71 11.53 -13.32
C SER A 66 -1.62 12.97 -12.81
N ARG A 67 -2.35 13.32 -11.74
CA ARG A 67 -2.28 14.64 -11.09
C ARG A 67 -1.17 14.71 -10.03
N CYS A 68 -0.49 13.60 -9.74
CA CYS A 68 0.60 13.57 -8.78
C CYS A 68 1.74 14.47 -9.27
N PRO A 69 2.27 15.41 -8.46
CA PRO A 69 3.27 16.39 -8.90
C PRO A 69 4.68 15.79 -8.99
N LEU A 70 4.81 14.61 -9.59
CA LEU A 70 6.09 13.93 -9.81
C LEU A 70 6.76 14.44 -11.08
N GLY A 71 8.05 14.77 -10.99
CA GLY A 71 8.85 15.26 -12.11
C GLY A 71 9.46 14.13 -12.96
N PRO A 72 10.13 14.45 -14.08
CA PRO A 72 10.85 13.48 -14.90
C PRO A 72 11.80 12.61 -14.06
N GLY A 73 11.85 11.31 -14.38
CA GLY A 73 12.66 10.33 -13.65
C GLY A 73 11.93 9.62 -12.50
N ASN A 74 10.72 10.05 -12.15
CA ASN A 74 9.88 9.37 -11.15
C ASN A 74 8.85 8.47 -11.83
N LYS A 75 8.45 7.41 -11.13
CA LYS A 75 7.35 6.53 -11.52
C LYS A 75 6.38 6.37 -10.35
N LEU A 76 5.12 6.17 -10.68
CA LEU A 76 4.07 5.85 -9.71
C LEU A 76 3.42 4.53 -10.13
N GLU A 77 3.53 3.52 -9.27
CA GLU A 77 2.80 2.27 -9.42
C GLU A 77 1.40 2.42 -8.82
N VAL A 78 0.38 2.02 -9.56
CA VAL A 78 -1.02 2.05 -9.10
C VAL A 78 -1.57 0.63 -9.14
N ARG A 79 -2.00 0.14 -7.98
CA ARG A 79 -2.55 -1.21 -7.81
C ARG A 79 -3.87 -1.17 -7.07
N ARG A 80 -4.80 -2.03 -7.48
CA ARG A 80 -6.03 -2.27 -6.72
C ARG A 80 -5.66 -2.98 -5.42
N VAL A 81 -6.21 -2.51 -4.31
CA VAL A 81 -6.16 -3.20 -3.01
C VAL A 81 -7.06 -4.42 -3.09
N THR A 82 -6.57 -5.58 -2.66
CA THR A 82 -7.34 -6.82 -2.60
C THR A 82 -8.60 -6.64 -1.75
N ASP A 83 -9.70 -7.27 -2.18
CA ASP A 83 -10.95 -7.31 -1.45
C ASP A 83 -11.54 -8.73 -1.42
N MET A 84 -12.65 -8.91 -0.69
CA MET A 84 -13.30 -10.20 -0.49
C MET A 84 -13.65 -10.94 -1.80
N SER A 85 -13.87 -10.22 -2.90
CA SER A 85 -14.17 -10.83 -4.19
C SER A 85 -12.99 -11.61 -4.76
N ASP A 86 -11.75 -11.23 -4.41
CA ASP A 86 -10.53 -11.92 -4.86
C ASP A 86 -10.35 -13.29 -4.21
N PHE A 87 -11.11 -13.55 -3.15
CA PHE A 87 -11.07 -14.80 -2.40
C PHE A 87 -12.37 -15.60 -2.51
N ALA A 88 -13.33 -15.15 -3.32
CA ALA A 88 -14.64 -15.79 -3.48
C ALA A 88 -14.53 -17.25 -3.97
N ASP A 89 -13.45 -17.59 -4.68
CA ASP A 89 -13.16 -18.95 -5.15
C ASP A 89 -12.51 -19.85 -4.07
N PHE A 90 -12.09 -19.28 -2.93
CA PHE A 90 -11.53 -20.01 -1.79
C PHE A 90 -12.62 -20.31 -0.75
N GLU A 91 -13.62 -21.12 -1.13
CA GLU A 91 -14.62 -21.64 -0.19
C GLU A 91 -13.92 -22.32 1.00
N GLY A 92 -14.03 -21.71 2.20
CA GLY A 92 -13.55 -22.27 3.47
C GLY A 92 -12.24 -21.69 4.02
N ASN A 93 -11.69 -20.62 3.44
CA ASN A 93 -10.46 -20.03 3.93
C ASN A 93 -10.68 -19.13 5.17
N GLU A 94 -10.17 -19.56 6.33
CA GLU A 94 -10.22 -18.85 7.62
C GLU A 94 -9.75 -17.38 7.54
N TYR A 95 -8.87 -17.05 6.60
CA TYR A 95 -8.34 -15.69 6.42
C TYR A 95 -9.39 -14.66 5.99
N LEU A 96 -10.49 -15.08 5.35
CA LEU A 96 -11.55 -14.16 4.90
C LEU A 96 -12.27 -13.48 6.07
N LYS A 97 -12.62 -14.26 7.10
CA LYS A 97 -13.22 -13.72 8.32
C LYS A 97 -12.25 -12.82 9.07
N LYS A 98 -10.97 -13.21 9.12
CA LYS A 98 -9.95 -12.41 9.81
C LYS A 98 -9.70 -11.06 9.14
N GLU A 99 -9.73 -10.99 7.80
CA GLU A 99 -9.58 -9.71 7.10
C GLU A 99 -10.78 -8.76 7.33
N GLU A 100 -12.01 -9.26 7.34
CA GLU A 100 -13.20 -8.45 7.69
C GLU A 100 -13.10 -7.93 9.13
N ASP A 101 -12.79 -8.81 10.08
CA ASP A 101 -12.64 -8.45 11.50
C ASP A 101 -11.53 -7.39 11.69
N TRP A 102 -10.37 -7.55 11.04
CA TRP A 102 -9.26 -6.59 11.13
C TRP A 102 -9.57 -5.24 10.49
N ARG A 103 -10.29 -5.22 9.36
CA ARG A 103 -10.74 -3.96 8.74
C ARG A 103 -11.71 -3.22 9.64
N GLU A 104 -12.68 -3.93 10.22
CA GLU A 104 -13.62 -3.33 11.17
C GLU A 104 -12.94 -2.81 12.44
N GLU A 105 -11.94 -3.52 12.96
CA GLU A 105 -11.16 -3.05 14.12
C GLU A 105 -10.35 -1.80 13.78
N LEU A 106 -9.72 -1.75 12.61
CA LEU A 106 -8.96 -0.57 12.14
C LEU A 106 -9.85 0.65 11.89
N GLU A 107 -11.10 0.47 11.44
CA GLU A 107 -12.05 1.56 11.27
C GLU A 107 -12.63 2.09 12.59
N LYS A 108 -12.58 1.30 13.67
CA LYS A 108 -13.09 1.67 15.01
C LYS A 108 -12.02 2.30 15.92
N SER A 109 -10.75 2.27 15.53
CA SER A 109 -9.61 2.83 16.28
C SER A 109 -9.25 4.25 15.82
#